data_AF-Q58965-F1
#
_entry.id   AF-Q58965-F1
#
_cell.length_a   1.000
_cell.length_b   1.000
_cell.length_c   1.000
_cell.angle_alpha   90.00
_cell.angle_beta   90.00
_cell.angle_gamma   90.00
#
_symmetry.space_group_name_H-M   'P 1'
#
loop_
_entity.id
_entity.type
_entity.pdbx_description
1 polymer ?
#
loop_
_entity_poly.entity_id
_entity_poly.type
_entity_poly.pdbx_seq_one_letter_code
_entity_poly.pdbx_strand_id
1 'polypeptide(L)'
;MNWQDPLVKKFLYLIVAMVILCPLGILLVWNYGDAWGEWGPEDVAEKVGEDKVSGLLHLADIWSYAPLPDYDIPGWDDPFHASIGYIISAIVGVILCVGAYYALIKIVNPKAAAG
;
A
#
# COMPACT_ATOMS: atom_id res chain seq x y z
N MET A 1 3.29 -11.51 28.14
CA MET A 1 2.24 -12.31 27.47
C MET A 1 2.28 -13.72 28.03
N ASN A 2 1.19 -14.23 28.61
CA ASN A 2 1.14 -15.61 29.10
C ASN A 2 0.69 -16.55 27.97
N TRP A 3 1.62 -17.20 27.28
CA TRP A 3 1.33 -18.08 26.16
C TRP A 3 0.58 -19.37 26.53
N GLN A 4 0.55 -19.73 27.81
CA GLN A 4 -0.19 -20.89 28.30
C GLN A 4 -1.63 -20.58 28.65
N ASP A 5 -2.00 -19.28 28.72
CA ASP A 5 -3.37 -18.86 28.92
C ASP A 5 -4.27 -19.42 27.79
N PRO A 6 -5.38 -20.13 28.10
CA PRO A 6 -6.24 -20.72 27.08
C PRO A 6 -6.82 -19.69 26.10
N LEU A 7 -7.08 -18.46 26.54
CA LEU A 7 -7.58 -17.39 25.69
C LEU A 7 -6.48 -16.94 24.71
N VAL A 8 -5.26 -16.71 25.20
CA VAL A 8 -4.11 -16.34 24.36
C VAL A 8 -3.84 -17.42 23.32
N LYS A 9 -3.89 -18.71 23.71
CA LYS A 9 -3.69 -19.82 22.78
C LYS A 9 -4.79 -19.89 21.69
N LYS A 10 -6.05 -19.64 22.04
CA LYS A 10 -7.16 -19.56 21.06
C LYS A 10 -6.96 -18.41 20.07
N PHE A 11 -6.63 -17.23 20.56
CA PHE A 11 -6.32 -16.09 19.70
C PHE A 11 -5.10 -16.36 18.81
N LEU A 12 -4.07 -17.03 19.32
CA LEU A 12 -2.92 -17.42 18.51
C LEU A 12 -3.33 -18.34 17.35
N TYR A 13 -4.16 -19.36 17.60
CA TYR A 13 -4.66 -20.22 16.53
C TYR A 13 -5.49 -19.45 15.50
N LEU A 14 -6.33 -18.50 15.95
CA LEU A 14 -7.09 -17.63 15.05
C LEU A 14 -6.16 -16.75 14.20
N ILE A 15 -5.15 -16.13 14.82
CA ILE A 15 -4.16 -15.30 14.12
C ILE A 15 -3.41 -16.14 13.08
N VAL A 16 -2.91 -17.33 13.46
CA VAL A 16 -2.22 -18.23 12.51
C VAL A 16 -3.14 -18.62 11.36
N ALA A 17 -4.41 -18.94 11.64
CA ALA A 17 -5.39 -19.20 10.59
C ALA A 17 -5.57 -17.98 9.68
N MET A 18 -5.68 -16.76 10.21
CA MET A 18 -5.80 -15.54 9.40
C MET A 18 -4.55 -15.23 8.58
N VAL A 19 -3.36 -15.45 9.14
CA VAL A 19 -2.08 -15.29 8.42
C VAL A 19 -2.00 -16.23 7.21
N ILE A 20 -2.58 -17.42 7.30
CA ILE A 20 -2.65 -18.37 6.18
C ILE A 20 -3.79 -18.01 5.22
N LEU A 21 -4.97 -17.66 5.75
CA LEU A 21 -6.16 -17.36 4.94
C LEU A 21 -6.01 -16.07 4.12
N CYS A 22 -5.24 -15.09 4.59
CA CYS A 22 -5.04 -13.83 3.88
C CYS A 22 -4.35 -13.98 2.50
N PRO A 23 -3.15 -14.59 2.39
CA PRO A 23 -2.52 -14.85 1.09
C PRO A 23 -3.30 -15.87 0.26
N LEU A 24 -3.96 -16.85 0.90
CA LEU A 24 -4.86 -17.77 0.19
C LEU A 24 -6.03 -17.01 -0.46
N GLY A 25 -6.58 -16.00 0.20
CA GLY A 25 -7.62 -15.14 -0.36
C GLY A 25 -7.19 -14.48 -1.66
N ILE A 26 -5.98 -13.92 -1.71
CA ILE A 26 -5.40 -13.30 -2.92
C ILE A 26 -5.24 -14.35 -4.04
N LEU A 27 -4.73 -15.55 -3.72
CA LEU A 27 -4.57 -16.61 -4.71
C LEU A 27 -5.90 -17.09 -5.29
N LEU A 28 -6.98 -17.07 -4.52
CA LEU A 28 -8.31 -17.47 -4.98
C LEU A 28 -8.94 -16.44 -5.94
N VAL A 29 -8.56 -15.16 -5.84
CA VAL A 29 -9.09 -14.08 -6.69
C VAL A 29 -8.15 -13.65 -7.81
N TRP A 30 -6.96 -14.26 -7.94
CA TRP A 30 -5.91 -13.87 -8.90
C TRP A 30 -6.40 -13.61 -10.34
N ASN A 31 -7.48 -14.25 -10.79
CA ASN A 31 -8.08 -14.06 -12.13
C ASN A 31 -9.52 -13.51 -12.12
N TYR A 32 -10.02 -13.07 -10.97
CA TYR A 32 -11.40 -12.63 -10.78
C TYR A 32 -11.53 -11.14 -10.42
N GLY A 33 -10.43 -10.39 -10.51
CA GLY A 33 -10.34 -8.97 -10.14
C GLY A 33 -9.68 -8.78 -8.78
N ASP A 34 -9.85 -7.58 -8.22
CA ASP A 34 -9.13 -7.19 -7.02
C ASP A 34 -9.60 -7.91 -5.76
N ALA A 35 -8.65 -8.09 -4.84
CA ALA A 35 -8.95 -8.62 -3.52
C ALA A 35 -9.94 -7.73 -2.78
N TRP A 36 -10.69 -8.33 -1.86
CA TRP A 36 -11.65 -7.58 -1.04
C TRP A 36 -10.89 -6.50 -0.24
N GLY A 37 -11.21 -5.24 -0.51
CA GLY A 37 -10.59 -4.07 0.13
C GLY A 37 -9.61 -3.31 -0.78
N GLU A 38 -9.17 -3.90 -1.89
CA GLU A 38 -8.13 -3.37 -2.77
C GLU A 38 -8.70 -2.69 -4.03
N TRP A 39 -9.88 -2.05 -3.92
CA TRP A 39 -10.54 -1.40 -5.06
C TRP A 39 -10.10 0.05 -5.26
N GLY A 40 -10.02 0.47 -6.51
CA GLY A 40 -9.88 1.88 -6.88
C GLY A 40 -11.15 2.70 -6.60
N PRO A 41 -11.04 4.03 -6.49
CA PRO A 41 -12.19 4.93 -6.39
C PRO A 41 -13.27 4.69 -7.45
N GLU A 42 -12.85 4.41 -8.69
CA GLU A 42 -13.70 4.16 -9.85
C GLU A 42 -14.46 2.84 -9.72
N ASP A 43 -13.80 1.77 -9.26
CA ASP A 43 -14.44 0.47 -9.02
C ASP A 43 -15.51 0.56 -7.93
N VAL A 44 -15.26 1.36 -6.90
CA VAL A 44 -16.25 1.63 -5.86
C VAL A 44 -17.40 2.44 -6.45
N ALA A 45 -17.10 3.46 -7.26
CA ALA A 45 -18.10 4.29 -7.92
C ALA A 45 -19.04 3.48 -8.82
N GLU A 46 -18.52 2.52 -9.57
CA GLU A 46 -19.32 1.61 -10.40
C GLU A 46 -20.29 0.77 -9.55
N LYS A 47 -19.85 0.32 -8.37
CA LYS A 47 -20.64 -0.55 -7.49
C LYS A 47 -21.71 0.19 -6.69
N VAL A 48 -21.44 1.41 -6.24
CA VAL A 48 -22.33 2.13 -5.31
C VAL A 48 -22.99 3.38 -5.89
N GLY A 49 -22.50 3.87 -7.04
CA GLY A 49 -22.87 5.12 -7.68
C GLY A 49 -21.87 6.25 -7.41
N GLU A 50 -21.46 6.96 -8.47
CA GLU A 50 -20.52 8.09 -8.42
C GLU A 50 -20.96 9.20 -7.45
N ASP A 51 -22.27 9.45 -7.33
CA ASP A 51 -22.83 10.47 -6.44
C ASP A 51 -22.42 10.24 -4.98
N LYS A 52 -22.32 8.98 -4.55
CA LYS A 52 -21.97 8.59 -3.18
C LYS A 52 -20.48 8.63 -2.88
N VAL A 53 -19.64 8.63 -3.91
CA VAL A 53 -18.16 8.63 -3.78
C VAL A 53 -17.50 9.82 -4.47
N SER A 54 -18.27 10.82 -4.87
CA SER A 54 -17.79 12.05 -5.52
C SER A 54 -16.62 12.72 -4.79
N GLY A 55 -16.66 12.74 -3.46
CA GLY A 55 -15.55 13.25 -2.64
C GLY A 55 -14.28 12.40 -2.75
N LEU A 56 -14.41 11.08 -2.81
CA LEU A 56 -13.27 10.16 -2.98
C LEU A 56 -12.64 10.32 -4.37
N LEU A 57 -13.46 10.36 -5.42
CA LEU A 57 -13.02 10.60 -6.81
C LEU A 57 -12.30 11.96 -6.92
N HIS A 58 -12.89 13.01 -6.35
CA HIS A 58 -12.25 14.33 -6.35
C HIS A 58 -10.88 14.35 -5.65
N LEU A 59 -10.76 13.67 -4.50
CA LEU A 59 -9.49 13.61 -3.76
C LEU A 59 -8.44 12.77 -4.50
N ALA A 60 -8.85 11.71 -5.20
CA ALA A 60 -7.95 10.88 -6.01
C ALA A 60 -7.30 11.71 -7.14
N ASP A 61 -8.07 12.61 -7.75
CA ASP A 61 -7.59 13.49 -8.83
C ASP A 61 -6.68 14.64 -8.37
N ILE A 62 -6.57 14.93 -7.06
CA ILE A 62 -5.74 16.05 -6.57
C ILE A 62 -4.26 15.84 -6.88
N TRP A 63 -3.80 14.57 -6.90
CA TRP A 63 -2.40 14.25 -7.10
C TRP A 63 -2.20 13.13 -8.13
N SER A 64 -2.06 13.53 -9.39
CA SER A 64 -1.77 12.61 -10.51
C SER A 64 -0.27 12.52 -10.85
N TYR A 65 0.61 13.13 -10.06
CA TYR A 65 2.05 13.27 -10.36
C TYR A 65 2.92 12.35 -9.50
N ALA A 66 2.45 11.14 -9.23
CA ALA A 66 3.27 10.12 -8.58
C ALA A 66 4.51 9.80 -9.45
N PRO A 67 5.74 9.78 -8.90
CA PRO A 67 6.94 9.48 -9.68
C PRO A 67 6.93 8.12 -10.37
N LEU A 68 6.30 7.13 -9.74
CA LEU A 68 6.10 5.77 -10.23
C LEU A 68 4.66 5.35 -9.90
N PRO A 69 3.68 5.66 -10.78
CA PRO A 69 2.30 5.22 -10.58
C PRO A 69 2.24 3.69 -10.56
N ASP A 70 1.28 3.15 -9.80
CA ASP A 70 1.07 1.71 -9.61
C ASP A 70 2.30 0.94 -9.11
N TYR A 71 3.25 1.66 -8.52
CA TYR A 71 4.54 1.14 -8.07
C TYR A 71 5.37 0.49 -9.18
N ASP A 72 5.13 0.82 -10.45
CA ASP A 72 5.81 0.19 -11.57
C ASP A 72 6.55 1.21 -12.45
N ILE A 73 7.46 0.71 -13.28
CA ILE A 73 8.13 1.49 -14.32
C ILE A 73 7.24 1.50 -15.56
N PRO A 74 6.92 2.68 -16.13
CA PRO A 74 6.10 2.75 -17.33
C PRO A 74 6.63 1.87 -18.48
N GLY A 75 5.78 0.98 -18.99
CA GLY A 75 6.09 0.04 -20.07
C GLY A 75 6.67 -1.30 -19.62
N TRP A 76 6.70 -1.59 -18.31
CA TRP A 76 7.13 -2.87 -17.73
C TRP A 76 5.94 -3.77 -17.36
N ASP A 77 4.98 -3.90 -18.26
CA ASP A 77 3.68 -4.51 -17.97
C ASP A 77 3.74 -6.05 -17.76
N ASP A 78 4.83 -6.72 -18.14
CA ASP A 78 4.94 -8.16 -17.90
C ASP A 78 5.26 -8.48 -16.43
N PRO A 79 4.77 -9.60 -15.88
CA PRO A 79 4.85 -9.87 -14.45
C PRO A 79 6.27 -9.85 -13.86
N PHE A 80 7.27 -10.23 -14.67
CA PHE A 80 8.66 -10.26 -14.21
C PHE A 80 9.21 -8.84 -14.08
N HIS A 81 9.04 -8.00 -15.11
CA HIS A 81 9.48 -6.62 -15.07
C HIS A 81 8.67 -5.81 -14.06
N ALA A 82 7.35 -5.98 -13.99
CA ALA A 82 6.51 -5.34 -12.98
C ALA A 82 6.99 -5.62 -11.55
N SER A 83 7.42 -6.86 -11.27
CA SER A 83 8.01 -7.22 -9.97
C SER A 83 9.31 -6.48 -9.68
N ILE A 84 10.14 -6.25 -10.69
CA ILE A 84 11.38 -5.46 -10.55
C ILE A 84 11.04 -3.98 -10.41
N GLY A 85 10.08 -3.47 -11.19
CA GLY A 85 9.56 -2.10 -11.09
C GLY A 85 9.05 -1.81 -9.68
N TYR A 86 8.32 -2.74 -9.08
CA TYR A 86 7.87 -2.67 -7.68
C TYR A 86 9.02 -2.49 -6.68
N ILE A 87 10.10 -3.27 -6.84
CA ILE A 87 11.28 -3.15 -5.99
C ILE A 87 11.97 -1.80 -6.20
N ILE A 88 12.09 -1.35 -7.44
CA ILE A 88 12.67 -0.04 -7.78
C ILE A 88 11.82 1.08 -7.18
N SER A 89 10.49 0.98 -7.27
CA SER A 89 9.56 1.92 -6.67
C SER A 89 9.71 2.00 -5.17
N ALA A 90 9.85 0.86 -4.49
CA ALA A 90 10.14 0.85 -3.05
C ALA A 90 11.45 1.56 -2.71
N ILE A 91 12.53 1.34 -3.48
CA ILE A 91 13.81 2.02 -3.28
C ILE A 91 13.67 3.53 -3.49
N VAL A 92 13.00 3.96 -4.56
CA VAL A 92 12.74 5.37 -4.86
C VAL A 92 11.91 6.01 -3.75
N GLY A 93 10.85 5.34 -3.30
CA GLY A 93 10.01 5.78 -2.19
C GLY A 93 10.81 5.96 -0.89
N VAL A 94 11.66 4.99 -0.53
CA VAL A 94 12.53 5.09 0.65
C VAL A 94 13.47 6.29 0.55
N ILE A 95 14.12 6.50 -0.60
CA ILE A 95 15.01 7.64 -0.83
C ILE A 95 14.26 8.97 -0.68
N LEU A 96 13.05 9.07 -1.25
CA LEU A 96 12.22 10.27 -1.15
C LEU A 96 11.78 10.53 0.30
N CYS A 97 11.36 9.51 1.03
CA CYS A 97 10.99 9.64 2.44
C CYS A 97 12.18 10.10 3.30
N VAL A 98 13.35 9.47 3.14
CA VAL A 98 14.57 9.84 3.89
C VAL A 98 15.02 11.26 3.52
N GLY A 99 15.00 11.61 2.23
CA GLY A 99 15.34 12.94 1.74
C GLY A 99 14.40 14.01 2.29
N ALA A 100 13.09 13.78 2.24
CA ALA A 100 12.09 14.68 2.80
C ALA A 100 12.24 14.83 4.32
N TYR A 101 12.47 13.73 5.03
CA TYR A 101 12.75 13.75 6.47
C TYR A 101 13.98 14.59 6.81
N TYR A 102 15.09 14.40 6.10
CA TYR A 102 16.31 15.17 6.32
C TYR A 102 16.12 16.65 5.98
N ALA A 103 15.41 16.95 4.89
CA ALA A 103 15.06 18.33 4.52
C ALA A 103 14.23 19.01 5.61
N LEU A 104 13.20 18.31 6.14
CA LEU A 104 12.40 18.80 7.25
C LEU A 104 13.24 19.06 8.50
N ILE A 105 14.14 18.15 8.89
CA ILE A 105 15.05 18.39 10.02
C ILE A 105 15.90 19.63 9.77
N LYS A 106 16.47 19.79 8.59
CA LYS A 106 17.32 20.95 8.28
C LYS A 106 16.55 22.27 8.32
N ILE A 107 15.27 22.26 7.94
CA ILE A 107 14.38 23.42 8.02
C ILE A 107 13.99 23.73 9.46
N VAL A 108 13.61 22.71 10.24
CA VAL A 108 13.12 22.86 11.62
C VAL A 108 14.27 23.09 12.62
N ASN A 109 15.42 22.47 12.40
CA ASN A 109 16.61 22.58 13.24
C ASN A 109 17.89 22.76 12.39
N PRO A 110 18.14 23.96 11.87
CA PRO A 110 19.31 24.24 11.02
C PRO A 110 20.66 23.97 11.72
N LYS A 111 20.71 24.04 13.05
CA LYS A 111 21.93 23.82 13.83
C LYS A 111 22.30 22.33 13.92
N ALA A 112 21.31 21.43 13.95
CA ALA A 112 21.57 19.99 13.97
C ALA A 112 22.20 19.48 12.67
N ALA A 113 22.00 20.17 11.55
CA ALA A 113 22.59 19.80 10.26
C ALA A 113 24.00 20.38 10.01
N ALA A 114 24.53 21.21 10.94
CA ALA A 114 25.82 21.88 10.81
C ALA A 114 26.95 21.23 11.64
N GLY A 115 26.64 20.22 12.46
CA GLY A 115 27.62 19.40 13.18
C GLY A 115 27.89 18.11 12.43
#